data_AF-Q9ULZ3-F1
#
_entry.id   AF-Q9ULZ3-F1
#
_cell.length_a   1.000
_cell.length_b   1.000
_cell.length_c   1.000
_cell.angle_alpha   90.00
_cell.angle_beta   90.00
_cell.angle_gamma   90.00
#
_symmetry.space_group_name_H-M   'P 1'
#
loop_
_entity.id
_entity.type
_entity.pdbx_description
1 polymer ?
#
loop_
_entity_poly.entity_id
_entity_poly.type
_entity_poly.pdbx_seq_one_letter_code
_entity_poly.pdbx_strand_id
1 'polypeptide(L)'
;MGRARDAILDALENLTAEELKKFKLKLLSVPLREGYGRIPRGALLSMDALDLTDKLVSFYLETYGAELTANVLRDMGLQEMAGQLQAATHQGSGAAPAGIQAPPQSAAKPGLHFIDQHRAALIARVTNVEWLLDALYGKVLTDEQYQAVRAEPTNPSKMRKLFSFTPAWNWTCKDLLLQALRESQSYLVEDLERS
;
A
#
# COMPACT_ATOMS: atom_id res chain seq x y z
N MET A 1 5.74 -12.80 -17.69
CA MET A 1 7.11 -12.95 -17.18
C MET A 1 7.04 -12.73 -15.68
N GLY A 2 7.40 -13.74 -14.86
CA GLY A 2 7.21 -13.70 -13.42
C GLY A 2 8.09 -12.62 -12.80
N ARG A 3 7.50 -11.67 -12.06
CA ARG A 3 8.26 -10.52 -11.51
C ARG A 3 9.32 -10.99 -10.52
N ALA A 4 9.03 -12.03 -9.73
CA ALA A 4 10.06 -12.56 -8.85
C ALA A 4 11.16 -13.29 -9.61
N ARG A 5 10.86 -13.95 -10.73
CA ARG A 5 11.89 -14.55 -11.59
C ARG A 5 12.85 -13.46 -12.08
N ASP A 6 12.34 -12.33 -12.53
CA ASP A 6 13.14 -11.20 -13.00
C ASP A 6 13.97 -10.59 -11.86
N ALA A 7 13.35 -10.34 -10.71
CA ALA A 7 14.04 -9.78 -9.54
C ALA A 7 15.12 -10.72 -8.97
N ILE A 8 14.87 -12.03 -8.94
CA ILE A 8 15.86 -13.03 -8.52
C ILE A 8 17.01 -13.07 -9.53
N LEU A 9 16.70 -13.06 -10.84
CA LEU A 9 17.73 -13.08 -11.87
C LEU A 9 18.65 -11.88 -11.77
N ASP A 10 18.09 -10.67 -11.71
CA ASP A 10 18.85 -9.44 -11.55
C ASP A 10 19.72 -9.47 -10.28
N ALA A 11 19.17 -9.95 -9.17
CA ALA A 11 19.93 -10.10 -7.94
C ALA A 11 21.04 -11.15 -8.04
N LEU A 12 20.90 -12.20 -8.86
CA LEU A 12 21.96 -13.20 -9.05
C LEU A 12 23.02 -12.75 -10.07
N GLU A 13 22.64 -11.99 -11.10
CA GLU A 13 23.57 -11.44 -12.11
C GLU A 13 24.48 -10.36 -11.53
N ASN A 14 24.00 -9.61 -10.53
CA ASN A 14 24.79 -8.63 -9.82
C ASN A 14 25.79 -9.25 -8.80
N LEU A 15 25.77 -10.57 -8.58
CA LEU A 15 26.72 -11.26 -7.68
C LEU A 15 28.02 -11.59 -8.41
N THR A 16 29.16 -11.42 -7.73
CA THR A 16 30.43 -11.98 -8.20
C THR A 16 30.43 -13.52 -8.13
N ALA A 17 31.36 -14.17 -8.84
CA ALA A 17 31.49 -15.63 -8.82
C ALA A 17 31.67 -16.21 -7.40
N GLU A 18 32.35 -15.48 -6.52
CA GLU A 18 32.55 -15.87 -5.11
C GLU A 18 31.27 -15.72 -4.30
N GLU A 19 30.54 -14.63 -4.50
CA GLU A 19 29.25 -14.38 -3.85
C GLU A 19 28.20 -15.37 -4.33
N LEU A 20 28.12 -15.63 -5.64
CA LEU A 20 27.22 -16.62 -6.20
C LEU A 20 27.52 -18.02 -5.62
N LYS A 21 28.80 -18.37 -5.44
CA LYS A 21 29.21 -19.62 -4.78
C LYS A 21 28.79 -19.65 -3.30
N LYS A 22 28.96 -18.56 -2.57
CA LYS A 22 28.50 -18.42 -1.17
C LYS A 22 26.98 -18.48 -1.07
N PHE A 23 26.26 -17.79 -1.95
CA PHE A 23 24.80 -17.78 -2.06
C PHE A 23 24.28 -19.20 -2.22
N LYS A 24 24.84 -19.92 -3.20
CA LYS A 24 24.57 -21.34 -3.46
C LYS A 24 24.77 -22.21 -2.21
N LEU A 25 25.86 -22.03 -1.46
CA LEU A 25 26.13 -22.79 -0.24
C LEU A 25 25.18 -22.43 0.90
N LYS A 26 24.88 -21.15 1.09
CA LYS A 26 23.95 -20.66 2.11
C LYS A 26 22.52 -21.11 1.83
N LEU A 27 22.11 -21.10 0.57
CA LEU A 27 20.84 -21.64 0.09
C LEU A 27 20.67 -23.15 0.36
N LEU A 28 21.76 -23.90 0.47
CA LEU A 28 21.72 -25.30 0.90
C LEU A 28 21.66 -25.46 2.42
N SER A 29 22.08 -24.45 3.16
CA SER A 29 22.13 -24.44 4.62
C SER A 29 20.88 -23.84 5.27
N VAL A 30 20.16 -22.98 4.56
CA VAL A 30 18.93 -22.35 5.05
C VAL A 30 17.83 -23.41 5.28
N PRO A 31 17.07 -23.34 6.37
CA PRO A 31 15.96 -24.25 6.62
C PRO A 31 14.85 -24.05 5.59
N LEU A 32 14.66 -25.06 4.75
CA LEU A 32 13.53 -25.14 3.83
C LEU A 32 12.28 -25.60 4.60
N ARG A 33 11.09 -25.16 4.16
CA ARG A 33 9.82 -25.67 4.70
C ARG A 33 9.72 -27.19 4.50
N GLU A 34 9.05 -27.86 5.43
CA GLU A 34 8.77 -29.30 5.32
C GLU A 34 8.06 -29.61 4.00
N GLY A 35 8.57 -30.60 3.26
CA GLY A 35 8.08 -30.99 1.92
C GLY A 35 8.89 -30.45 0.74
N TYR A 36 9.74 -29.43 0.93
CA TYR A 36 10.64 -28.97 -0.13
C TYR A 36 11.97 -29.73 -0.09
N GLY A 37 12.29 -30.43 -1.17
CA GLY A 37 13.59 -31.10 -1.35
C GLY A 37 14.74 -30.08 -1.41
N ARG A 38 15.93 -30.48 -0.96
CA ARG A 38 17.14 -29.70 -1.20
C ARG A 38 17.65 -29.96 -2.61
N ILE A 39 17.93 -28.90 -3.36
CA ILE A 39 18.57 -29.05 -4.67
C ILE A 39 19.98 -29.63 -4.44
N PRO A 40 20.38 -30.70 -5.14
CA PRO A 40 21.69 -31.29 -4.95
C PRO A 40 22.80 -30.28 -5.24
N ARG A 41 23.76 -30.18 -4.31
CA ARG A 41 24.87 -29.21 -4.35
C ARG A 41 25.59 -29.21 -5.71
N GLY A 42 25.80 -30.37 -6.32
CA GLY A 42 26.48 -30.49 -7.61
C GLY A 42 25.75 -29.75 -8.74
N ALA A 43 24.43 -29.95 -8.86
CA ALA A 43 23.62 -29.26 -9.86
C ALA A 43 23.58 -27.75 -9.60
N LEU A 44 23.44 -27.37 -8.32
CA LEU A 44 23.36 -25.98 -7.90
C LEU A 44 24.67 -25.21 -8.14
N LEU A 45 25.83 -25.87 -8.01
CA LEU A 45 27.14 -25.29 -8.30
C LEU A 45 27.36 -25.10 -9.80
N SER A 46 26.94 -26.04 -10.64
CA SER A 46 27.13 -26.01 -12.09
C SER A 46 26.19 -25.07 -12.85
N MET A 47 25.05 -24.67 -12.27
CA MET A 47 24.13 -23.72 -12.91
C MET A 47 24.68 -22.30 -12.93
N ASP A 48 24.40 -21.56 -14.00
CA ASP A 48 24.54 -20.10 -14.03
C ASP A 48 23.39 -19.40 -13.28
N ALA A 49 23.43 -18.07 -13.21
CA ALA A 49 22.42 -17.26 -12.53
C ALA A 49 21.01 -17.47 -13.11
N LEU A 50 20.90 -17.69 -14.42
CA LEU A 50 19.64 -17.85 -15.14
C LEU A 50 19.01 -19.20 -14.84
N ASP A 51 19.80 -20.28 -14.97
CA ASP A 51 19.36 -21.63 -14.61
C ASP A 51 19.04 -21.75 -13.11
N LEU A 52 19.83 -21.13 -12.24
CA LEU A 52 19.58 -21.15 -10.79
C LEU A 52 18.28 -20.44 -10.44
N THR A 53 18.02 -19.28 -11.06
CA THR A 53 16.77 -18.55 -10.89
C THR A 53 15.57 -19.37 -11.34
N ASP A 54 15.66 -19.96 -12.54
CA ASP A 54 14.58 -20.78 -13.08
C ASP A 54 14.31 -22.00 -12.21
N LYS A 55 15.39 -22.61 -11.68
CA LYS A 55 15.28 -23.71 -10.73
C LYS A 55 14.66 -23.27 -9.41
N LEU A 56 15.04 -22.11 -8.87
CA LEU A 56 14.47 -21.57 -7.64
C LEU A 56 12.97 -21.32 -7.78
N VAL A 57 12.55 -20.66 -8.87
CA VAL A 57 11.14 -20.36 -9.12
C VAL A 57 10.35 -21.63 -9.40
N SER A 58 10.90 -22.58 -10.16
CA SER A 58 10.23 -23.86 -10.45
C SER A 58 10.12 -24.77 -9.23
N PHE A 59 11.14 -24.80 -8.36
CA PHE A 59 11.22 -25.76 -7.25
C PHE A 59 10.64 -25.20 -5.94
N TYR A 60 10.88 -23.91 -5.66
CA TYR A 60 10.44 -23.24 -4.43
C TYR A 60 9.28 -22.27 -4.65
N LEU A 61 8.74 -22.15 -5.87
CA LEU A 61 7.69 -21.20 -6.25
C LEU A 61 8.15 -19.73 -6.25
N GLU A 62 7.37 -18.89 -6.92
CA GLU A 62 7.68 -17.47 -7.13
C GLU A 62 7.77 -16.68 -5.81
N THR A 63 6.79 -16.85 -4.92
CA THR A 63 6.74 -16.11 -3.64
C THR A 63 7.80 -16.60 -2.66
N TYR A 64 7.87 -17.91 -2.42
CA TYR A 64 8.80 -18.46 -1.43
C TYR A 64 10.25 -18.45 -1.94
N GLY A 65 10.48 -18.66 -3.24
CA GLY A 65 11.80 -18.48 -3.85
C GLY A 65 12.35 -17.06 -3.70
N ALA A 66 11.50 -16.04 -3.80
CA ALA A 66 11.89 -14.65 -3.59
C ALA A 66 12.29 -14.36 -2.14
N GLU A 67 11.44 -14.76 -1.19
CA GLU A 67 11.72 -14.61 0.25
C GLU A 67 12.98 -15.37 0.65
N LEU A 68 13.15 -16.59 0.14
CA LEU A 68 14.32 -17.42 0.37
C LEU A 68 15.59 -16.76 -0.17
N THR A 69 15.55 -16.26 -1.41
CA THR A 69 16.66 -15.53 -2.03
C THR A 69 17.02 -14.28 -1.23
N ALA A 70 16.03 -13.50 -0.81
CA ALA A 70 16.26 -12.30 -0.02
C ALA A 70 16.86 -12.60 1.36
N ASN A 71 16.42 -13.67 2.01
CA ASN A 71 16.99 -14.10 3.29
C ASN A 71 18.45 -14.56 3.15
N VAL A 72 18.77 -15.29 2.07
CA VAL A 72 20.15 -15.71 1.79
C VAL A 72 21.06 -14.52 1.48
N LEU A 73 20.58 -13.56 0.67
CA LEU A 73 21.30 -12.31 0.38
C LEU A 73 21.55 -11.49 1.66
N ARG A 74 20.54 -11.39 2.54
CA ARG A 74 20.67 -10.71 3.84
C ARG A 74 21.73 -11.36 4.72
N ASP A 75 21.77 -12.69 4.77
CA ASP A 75 22.75 -13.45 5.55
C ASP A 75 24.18 -13.32 4.99
N MET A 76 24.32 -13.10 3.68
CA MET A 76 25.61 -12.80 3.05
C MET A 76 26.10 -11.35 3.29
N GLY A 77 25.26 -10.47 3.81
CA GLY A 77 25.54 -9.04 3.96
C GLY A 77 25.07 -8.17 2.79
N LEU A 78 24.47 -8.76 1.76
CA LEU A 78 23.91 -8.06 0.59
C LEU A 78 22.49 -7.55 0.89
N GLN A 79 22.38 -6.74 1.93
CA GLN A 79 21.09 -6.22 2.41
C GLN A 79 20.42 -5.29 1.40
N GLU A 80 21.20 -4.51 0.64
CA GLU A 80 20.69 -3.60 -0.39
C GLU A 80 20.01 -4.40 -1.51
N MET A 81 20.67 -5.45 -2.01
CA MET A 81 20.10 -6.34 -3.03
C MET A 81 18.90 -7.12 -2.50
N ALA A 82 18.96 -7.61 -1.25
CA ALA A 82 17.84 -8.29 -0.60
C ALA A 82 16.61 -7.37 -0.47
N GLY A 83 16.84 -6.09 -0.17
CA GLY A 83 15.80 -5.06 -0.07
C GLY A 83 15.21 -4.71 -1.44
N GLN A 84 16.06 -4.58 -2.47
CA GLN A 84 15.63 -4.32 -3.85
C GLN A 84 14.82 -5.48 -4.42
N LEU A 85 15.27 -6.72 -4.19
CA LEU A 85 14.55 -7.93 -4.61
C LEU A 85 13.18 -8.00 -3.93
N GLN A 86 13.11 -7.81 -2.60
CA GLN A 86 11.82 -7.76 -1.88
C GLN A 86 10.93 -6.62 -2.36
N ALA A 87 11.48 -5.44 -2.60
CA ALA A 87 10.70 -4.32 -3.13
C ALA A 87 10.11 -4.66 -4.50
N ALA A 88 10.90 -5.26 -5.39
CA ALA A 88 10.45 -5.67 -6.72
C ALA A 88 9.38 -6.77 -6.69
N THR A 89 9.44 -7.70 -5.73
CA THR A 89 8.45 -8.79 -5.61
C THR A 89 7.20 -8.38 -4.83
N HIS A 90 7.30 -7.47 -3.86
CA HIS A 90 6.16 -7.00 -3.06
C HIS A 90 5.44 -5.79 -3.67
N GLN A 91 6.02 -5.07 -4.64
CA GLN A 91 5.38 -3.96 -5.38
C GLN A 91 4.30 -4.41 -6.39
N GLY A 92 3.53 -5.45 -6.05
CA GLY A 92 2.38 -5.92 -6.82
C GLY A 92 1.10 -5.11 -6.62
N SER A 93 1.13 -4.07 -5.78
CA SER A 93 -0.01 -3.17 -5.54
C SER A 93 0.37 -1.71 -5.83
N GLY A 94 0.55 -1.40 -7.11
CA GLY A 94 0.36 -0.06 -7.68
C GLY A 94 1.22 1.08 -7.15
N ALA A 95 2.37 1.31 -7.77
CA ALA A 95 2.81 2.66 -8.09
C ALA A 95 3.83 2.60 -9.23
N ALA A 96 3.44 3.15 -10.38
CA ALA A 96 4.24 3.21 -11.59
C ALA A 96 5.60 3.92 -11.37
N PRO A 97 6.67 3.47 -12.05
CA PRO A 97 7.94 4.17 -12.09
C PRO A 97 7.85 5.30 -13.13
N ALA A 98 7.80 6.55 -12.68
CA ALA A 98 8.10 7.69 -13.53
C ALA A 98 8.58 8.85 -12.65
N GLY A 99 9.85 9.22 -12.85
CA GLY A 99 10.51 10.25 -12.07
C GLY A 99 9.81 11.60 -12.19
N ILE A 100 9.21 12.06 -11.09
CA ILE A 100 9.38 13.43 -10.60
C ILE A 100 9.58 13.29 -9.10
N GLN A 101 10.74 13.77 -8.66
CA GLN A 101 11.14 14.02 -7.30
C GLN A 101 9.98 14.64 -6.49
N ALA A 102 9.26 13.83 -5.72
CA ALA A 102 8.39 14.29 -4.65
C ALA A 102 8.71 13.46 -3.40
N PRO A 103 9.05 14.09 -2.26
CA PRO A 103 9.54 13.42 -1.07
C PRO A 103 8.55 12.36 -0.54
N PRO A 104 9.06 11.33 0.15
CA PRO A 104 8.25 10.23 0.66
C PRO A 104 7.12 10.81 1.50
N GLN A 105 5.89 10.63 1.02
CA GLN A 105 4.70 10.94 1.79
C GLN A 105 4.72 10.00 2.98
N SER A 106 5.21 10.58 4.09
CA SER A 106 5.10 10.14 5.45
C SER A 106 3.93 9.19 5.60
N ALA A 107 4.29 7.94 5.89
CA ALA A 107 3.39 6.87 6.25
C ALA A 107 2.17 7.41 6.97
N ALA A 108 1.00 7.11 6.40
CA ALA A 108 -0.30 7.38 6.98
C ALA A 108 -0.22 7.17 8.49
N LYS A 109 -0.20 8.29 9.22
CA LYS A 109 -0.73 8.31 10.57
C LYS A 109 -2.23 8.45 10.35
N PRO A 110 -3.03 7.37 10.43
CA PRO A 110 -4.47 7.49 10.60
C PRO A 110 -4.77 8.02 12.02
N GLY A 111 -4.16 9.15 12.39
CA GLY A 111 -4.57 9.93 13.53
C GLY A 111 -5.71 10.80 13.03
N LEU A 112 -6.93 10.53 13.49
CA LEU A 112 -8.13 11.36 13.34
C LEU A 112 -8.15 12.27 12.10
N HIS A 113 -8.86 11.85 11.05
CA HIS A 113 -9.14 12.76 9.93
C HIS A 113 -9.69 14.06 10.51
N PHE A 114 -9.12 15.18 10.12
CA PHE A 114 -9.44 16.52 10.62
C PHE A 114 -10.95 16.79 10.78
N ILE A 115 -11.76 16.27 9.86
CA ILE A 115 -13.22 16.32 9.90
C ILE A 115 -13.82 15.61 11.14
N ASP A 116 -13.28 14.46 11.51
CA ASP A 116 -13.69 13.69 12.67
C ASP A 116 -13.34 14.43 13.97
N GLN A 117 -12.14 15.03 14.00
CA GLN A 117 -11.68 15.89 15.10
C GLN A 117 -12.56 17.13 15.26
N HIS A 118 -12.87 17.81 14.15
CA HIS A 118 -13.68 19.03 14.14
C HIS A 118 -15.17 18.77 13.89
N ARG A 119 -15.67 17.54 14.07
CA ARG A 119 -17.06 17.17 13.73
C ARG A 119 -18.09 18.15 14.28
N ALA A 120 -17.89 18.59 15.54
CA ALA A 120 -18.83 19.47 16.23
C ALA A 120 -18.80 20.89 15.63
N ALA A 121 -17.62 21.39 15.28
CA ALA A 121 -17.45 22.69 14.64
C ALA A 121 -18.05 22.68 13.23
N LEU A 122 -17.87 21.59 12.47
CA LEU A 122 -18.53 21.42 11.17
C LEU A 122 -20.06 21.40 11.33
N ILE A 123 -20.60 20.60 12.24
CA ILE A 123 -22.06 20.51 12.45
C ILE A 123 -22.64 21.87 12.87
N ALA A 124 -21.92 22.64 13.69
CA ALA A 124 -22.41 23.92 14.19
C ALA A 124 -22.27 25.06 13.17
N ARG A 125 -21.19 25.06 12.37
CA ARG A 125 -20.86 26.20 11.49
C ARG A 125 -21.34 26.03 10.05
N VAL A 126 -21.61 24.80 9.61
CA VAL A 126 -22.28 24.51 8.34
C VAL A 126 -23.77 24.73 8.50
N THR A 127 -24.21 25.98 8.35
CA THR A 127 -25.63 26.36 8.43
C THR A 127 -26.46 25.74 7.30
N ASN A 128 -25.82 25.50 6.17
CA ASN A 128 -26.46 25.02 4.96
C ASN A 128 -25.84 23.68 4.56
N VAL A 129 -26.59 22.59 4.70
CA VAL A 129 -26.14 21.22 4.38
C VAL A 129 -26.62 20.79 2.99
N GLU A 130 -27.53 21.53 2.38
CA GLU A 130 -28.12 21.15 1.08
C GLU A 130 -27.08 21.19 -0.05
N TRP A 131 -26.22 22.21 -0.11
CA TRP A 131 -25.15 22.28 -1.13
C TRP A 131 -24.12 21.15 -0.96
N LEU A 132 -23.85 20.78 0.30
CA LEU A 132 -22.94 19.71 0.63
C LEU A 132 -23.52 18.34 0.26
N LEU A 133 -24.81 18.15 0.57
CA LEU A 133 -25.55 16.95 0.19
C LEU A 133 -25.62 16.82 -1.32
N ASP A 134 -25.88 17.91 -2.04
CA ASP A 134 -25.91 17.95 -3.51
C ASP A 134 -24.53 17.62 -4.12
N ALA A 135 -23.44 18.16 -3.57
CA ALA A 135 -22.08 17.84 -4.00
C ALA A 135 -21.69 16.37 -3.75
N LEU A 136 -22.27 15.75 -2.71
CA LEU A 136 -22.07 14.33 -2.38
C LEU A 136 -23.04 13.40 -3.13
N TYR A 137 -24.17 13.94 -3.58
CA TYR A 137 -25.19 13.24 -4.36
C TYR A 137 -24.65 12.90 -5.76
N GLY A 138 -24.84 11.65 -6.18
CA GLY A 138 -24.34 11.15 -7.47
C GLY A 138 -22.88 10.71 -7.47
N LYS A 139 -22.02 11.17 -6.55
CA LYS A 139 -20.64 10.67 -6.42
C LYS A 139 -20.50 9.51 -5.43
N VAL A 140 -21.14 9.60 -4.27
CA VAL A 140 -20.92 8.65 -3.17
C VAL A 140 -22.19 8.22 -2.44
N LEU A 141 -23.19 9.11 -2.36
CA LEU A 141 -24.49 8.80 -1.74
C LEU A 141 -25.44 8.21 -2.78
N THR A 142 -26.11 7.11 -2.43
CA THR A 142 -27.29 6.63 -3.15
C THR A 142 -28.52 7.47 -2.80
N ASP A 143 -29.52 7.45 -3.66
CA ASP A 143 -30.80 8.16 -3.45
C ASP A 143 -31.44 7.83 -2.08
N GLU A 144 -31.40 6.56 -1.66
CA GLU A 144 -31.90 6.14 -0.35
C GLU A 144 -31.14 6.79 0.82
N GLN A 145 -29.81 6.88 0.74
CA GLN A 145 -28.98 7.50 1.79
C GLN A 145 -29.18 9.02 1.80
N TYR A 146 -29.24 9.64 0.63
CA TYR A 146 -29.54 11.05 0.47
C TYR A 146 -30.92 11.39 1.04
N GLN A 147 -31.95 10.62 0.70
CA GLN A 147 -33.31 10.80 1.22
C GLN A 147 -33.38 10.54 2.73
N ALA A 148 -32.70 9.51 3.25
CA ALA A 148 -32.65 9.22 4.68
C ALA A 148 -31.96 10.34 5.49
N VAL A 149 -30.90 10.93 4.94
CA VAL A 149 -30.24 12.09 5.56
C VAL A 149 -31.10 13.34 5.43
N ARG A 150 -31.74 13.57 4.28
CA ARG A 150 -32.61 14.73 4.00
C ARG A 150 -33.92 14.70 4.80
N ALA A 151 -34.44 13.50 5.09
CA ALA A 151 -35.67 13.30 5.87
C ALA A 151 -35.54 13.74 7.33
N GLU A 152 -34.33 13.94 7.85
CA GLU A 152 -34.15 14.48 9.19
C GLU A 152 -34.62 15.94 9.25
N PRO A 153 -35.49 16.30 10.22
CA PRO A 153 -36.19 17.59 10.24
C PRO A 153 -35.25 18.77 10.52
N THR A 154 -34.11 18.52 11.15
CA THR A 154 -33.16 19.56 11.59
C THR A 154 -31.82 19.40 10.90
N ASN A 155 -31.28 20.49 10.33
CA ASN A 155 -29.96 20.54 9.67
C ASN A 155 -28.83 19.86 10.47
N PRO A 156 -28.66 20.08 11.79
CA PRO A 156 -27.62 19.38 12.56
C PRO A 156 -27.89 17.88 12.70
N SER A 157 -29.15 17.44 12.66
CA SER A 157 -29.50 16.01 12.67
C SER A 157 -29.18 15.36 11.33
N LYS A 158 -29.39 16.06 10.20
CA LYS A 158 -28.97 15.60 8.87
C LYS A 158 -27.47 15.27 8.88
N MET A 159 -26.64 16.23 9.28
CA MET A 159 -25.20 16.03 9.45
C MET A 159 -24.88 14.89 10.43
N ARG A 160 -25.54 14.84 11.60
CA ARG A 160 -25.29 13.79 12.60
C ARG A 160 -25.65 12.39 12.08
N LYS A 161 -26.75 12.26 11.34
CA LYS A 161 -27.19 11.02 10.70
C LYS A 161 -26.17 10.57 9.67
N LEU A 162 -25.72 11.52 8.85
CA LEU A 162 -24.69 11.34 7.84
C LEU A 162 -23.35 10.91 8.46
N PHE A 163 -22.92 11.51 9.58
CA PHE A 163 -21.79 11.03 10.36
C PHE A 163 -22.03 9.68 11.04
N SER A 164 -23.27 9.33 11.40
CA SER A 164 -23.59 8.02 11.97
C SER A 164 -23.35 6.87 10.98
N PHE A 165 -23.32 7.18 9.68
CA PHE A 165 -22.89 6.25 8.63
C PHE A 165 -21.36 6.23 8.45
N THR A 166 -20.57 6.62 9.46
CA THR A 166 -19.10 6.55 9.46
C THR A 166 -18.51 5.28 8.83
N PRO A 167 -19.06 4.06 9.01
CA PRO A 167 -18.52 2.88 8.32
C PRO A 167 -18.82 2.83 6.80
N ALA A 168 -19.87 3.48 6.32
CA ALA A 168 -20.20 3.57 4.89
C ALA A 168 -19.45 4.71 4.18
N TRP A 169 -18.85 5.63 4.93
CA TRP A 169 -18.15 6.79 4.40
C TRP A 169 -16.75 6.41 3.92
N ASN A 170 -16.62 6.26 2.60
CA ASN A 170 -15.31 6.11 1.95
C ASN A 170 -14.43 7.34 2.24
N TRP A 171 -13.12 7.13 2.18
CA TRP A 171 -12.11 8.20 2.31
C TRP A 171 -12.43 9.38 1.39
N THR A 172 -12.81 9.07 0.14
CA THR A 172 -13.27 10.04 -0.85
C THR A 172 -14.43 10.90 -0.35
N CYS A 173 -15.38 10.40 0.44
CA CYS A 173 -16.46 11.21 1.01
C CYS A 173 -15.92 12.28 1.96
N LYS A 174 -14.95 11.92 2.79
CA LYS A 174 -14.32 12.83 3.75
C LYS A 174 -13.48 13.87 3.00
N ASP A 175 -12.69 13.46 2.03
CA ASP A 175 -11.93 14.39 1.20
C ASP A 175 -12.82 15.34 0.42
N LEU A 176 -13.92 14.83 -0.15
CA LEU A 176 -14.85 15.65 -0.91
C LEU A 176 -15.60 16.63 0.00
N LEU A 177 -16.00 16.19 1.20
CA LEU A 177 -16.52 17.09 2.23
C LEU A 177 -15.54 18.21 2.54
N LEU A 178 -14.26 17.87 2.76
CA LEU A 178 -13.21 18.84 3.07
C LEU A 178 -12.99 19.80 1.91
N GLN A 179 -12.93 19.28 0.68
CA GLN A 179 -12.76 20.06 -0.54
C GLN A 179 -13.94 21.01 -0.75
N ALA A 180 -15.16 20.52 -0.59
CA ALA A 180 -16.39 21.28 -0.70
C ALA A 180 -16.39 22.43 0.32
N LEU A 181 -15.99 22.16 1.57
CA LEU A 181 -15.85 23.18 2.62
C LEU A 181 -14.81 24.24 2.26
N ARG A 182 -13.70 23.80 1.67
CA ARG A 182 -12.60 24.68 1.27
C ARG A 182 -13.00 25.62 0.14
N GLU A 183 -13.81 25.13 -0.80
CA GLU A 183 -14.35 25.91 -1.91
C GLU A 183 -15.40 26.94 -1.44
N SER A 184 -16.28 26.55 -0.52
CA SER A 184 -17.36 27.45 -0.06
C SER A 184 -16.92 28.40 1.04
N GLN A 185 -16.03 27.95 1.93
CA GLN A 185 -15.60 28.66 3.12
C GLN A 185 -14.11 28.41 3.39
N SER A 186 -13.23 28.91 2.51
CA SER A 186 -11.78 28.84 2.69
C SER A 186 -11.33 29.28 4.09
N TYR A 187 -11.90 30.38 4.61
CA TYR A 187 -11.66 30.88 5.96
C TYR A 187 -12.06 29.91 7.07
N LEU A 188 -13.10 29.09 6.85
CA LEU A 188 -13.54 28.10 7.82
C LEU A 188 -12.55 26.95 7.90
N VAL A 189 -12.05 26.51 6.75
CA VAL A 189 -11.03 25.46 6.69
C VAL A 189 -9.74 25.96 7.31
N GLU A 190 -9.30 27.19 7.01
CA GLU A 190 -8.13 27.80 7.65
C GLU A 190 -8.28 27.93 9.17
N ASP A 191 -9.45 28.35 9.67
CA ASP A 191 -9.70 28.49 11.12
C ASP A 191 -9.79 27.13 11.82
N LEU A 192 -10.40 26.14 11.17
CA LEU A 192 -10.38 24.77 11.65
C LEU A 192 -8.93 24.24 11.65
N GLU A 193 -8.12 24.55 10.63
CA GLU A 193 -6.75 24.00 10.45
C GLU A 193 -5.81 24.54 11.52
N ARG A 194 -6.17 25.68 12.10
CA ARG A 194 -5.48 26.32 13.21
C ARG A 194 -6.01 25.93 14.60
N SER A 195 -7.12 25.20 14.70
CA SER A 195 -7.77 24.83 15.98
C SER A 195 -7.29 23.50 16.55
#